data_AF-A0A971HDJ8-F1
#
_entry.id   AF-A0A971HDJ8-F1
#
_cell.length_a   1.000
_cell.length_b   1.000
_cell.length_c   1.000
_cell.angle_alpha   90.00
_cell.angle_beta   90.00
_cell.angle_gamma   90.00
#
_symmetry.space_group_name_H-M   'P 1'
#
loop_
_entity.id
_entity.type
_entity.pdbx_description
1 polymer ?
#
loop_
_entity_poly.entity_id
_entity_poly.type
_entity_poly.pdbx_seq_one_letter_code
_entity_poly.pdbx_strand_id
1 'polypeptide(L)'
;MEKVGKSKHRNDCMICGQELIYFEDYKDLECMYCHNIFKSNVTCLEGHYVCDACHSLDAIGLIENYCRETDKTNPMEMAIELMKSPSINMHGPEHHFLVPAVLL
;
A
#
# COMPACT_ATOMS: atom_id res chain seq x y z
N MET A 1 -7.77 -23.13 -9.55
CA MET A 1 -6.91 -22.00 -9.15
C MET A 1 -7.30 -20.82 -10.03
N GLU A 2 -8.20 -19.96 -9.54
CA GLU A 2 -8.58 -18.76 -10.27
C GLU A 2 -7.37 -17.83 -10.30
N LYS A 3 -6.90 -17.52 -11.51
CA LYS A 3 -5.83 -16.56 -11.73
C LYS A 3 -6.40 -15.18 -11.42
N VAL A 4 -6.28 -14.71 -10.18
CA VAL A 4 -6.47 -13.29 -9.86
C VAL A 4 -5.27 -12.56 -10.47
N GLY A 5 -5.35 -12.25 -11.76
CA GLY A 5 -4.47 -11.29 -12.39
C GLY A 5 -4.73 -9.94 -11.72
N LYS A 6 -3.83 -9.52 -10.84
CA LYS A 6 -3.94 -8.26 -10.11
C LYS A 6 -3.89 -7.11 -11.11
N SER A 7 -5.06 -6.59 -11.47
CA SER A 7 -5.20 -5.43 -12.35
C SER A 7 -4.92 -4.17 -11.53
N LYS A 8 -4.23 -3.18 -12.13
CA LYS A 8 -4.13 -1.86 -11.52
C LYS A 8 -5.53 -1.25 -11.47
N HIS A 9 -6.00 -0.91 -10.28
CA HIS A 9 -7.27 -0.23 -10.08
C HIS A 9 -7.11 1.22 -10.54
N ARG A 10 -7.93 1.65 -11.50
CA ARG A 10 -7.93 3.03 -12.03
C ARG A 10 -8.96 3.93 -11.37
N ASN A 11 -9.92 3.32 -10.68
CA ASN A 11 -10.94 3.97 -9.87
C ASN A 11 -10.95 3.30 -8.50
N ASP A 12 -11.47 4.02 -7.50
CA ASP A 12 -11.63 3.55 -6.12
C ASP A 12 -10.31 3.18 -5.42
N CYS A 13 -10.34 2.22 -4.50
CA CYS A 13 -9.18 1.88 -3.69
C CYS A 13 -8.00 1.36 -4.53
N MET A 14 -6.85 2.00 -4.43
CA MET A 14 -5.63 1.55 -5.13
C MET A 14 -5.10 0.18 -4.66
N ILE A 15 -5.51 -0.29 -3.47
CA ILE A 15 -5.02 -1.53 -2.85
C ILE A 15 -5.91 -2.74 -3.19
N CYS A 16 -7.23 -2.59 -3.10
CA CYS A 16 -8.18 -3.69 -3.27
C CYS A 16 -9.26 -3.45 -4.34
N GLY A 17 -9.35 -2.23 -4.89
CA GLY A 17 -10.35 -1.86 -5.91
C GLY A 17 -11.79 -1.73 -5.42
N GLN A 18 -12.03 -1.87 -4.11
CA GLN A 18 -13.35 -1.64 -3.52
C GLN A 18 -13.68 -0.14 -3.44
N GLU A 19 -14.97 0.17 -3.50
CA GLU A 19 -15.53 1.53 -3.44
C GLU A 19 -15.00 2.33 -2.25
N LEU A 20 -14.76 3.63 -2.50
CA LEU A 20 -14.42 4.59 -1.45
C LEU A 20 -15.67 5.04 -0.70
N ILE A 21 -15.64 4.89 0.61
CA ILE A 21 -16.64 5.42 1.53
C ILE A 21 -16.15 6.74 2.13
N TYR A 22 -17.04 7.73 2.15
CA TYR A 22 -16.79 9.04 2.72
C TYR A 22 -17.56 9.20 4.03
N PHE A 23 -16.90 9.76 5.03
CA PHE A 23 -17.46 10.10 6.32
C PHE A 23 -17.86 11.58 6.34
N GLU A 24 -18.88 11.91 7.15
CA GLU A 24 -19.29 13.31 7.38
C GLU A 24 -18.18 14.10 8.08
N ASP A 25 -17.54 13.51 9.10
CA ASP A 25 -16.43 14.10 9.84
C ASP A 25 -15.09 13.43 9.49
N TYR A 26 -13.99 14.16 9.73
CA TYR A 26 -12.64 13.60 9.66
C TYR A 26 -12.40 12.62 10.80
N LYS A 27 -11.75 11.50 10.46
CA LYS A 27 -11.30 10.47 11.40
C LYS A 27 -9.79 10.32 11.32
N ASP A 28 -9.21 9.87 12.42
CA ASP A 28 -7.81 9.46 12.45
C ASP A 28 -7.71 8.08 11.76
N LEU A 29 -7.00 8.04 10.64
CA LEU A 29 -6.74 6.84 9.85
C LEU A 29 -5.23 6.60 9.77
N GLU A 30 -4.83 5.34 9.89
CA GLU A 30 -3.45 4.93 9.74
C GLU A 30 -3.12 4.69 8.26
N CYS A 31 -2.01 5.26 7.78
CA CYS A 31 -1.54 4.96 6.43
C CYS A 31 -0.99 3.54 6.36
N MET A 32 -1.48 2.76 5.39
CA MET A 32 -1.06 1.37 5.19
C MET A 32 0.45 1.19 4.96
N TYR A 33 1.16 2.21 4.45
CA TYR A 33 2.57 2.08 4.10
C TYR A 33 3.53 2.70 5.11
N CYS A 34 3.26 3.92 5.59
CA CYS A 34 4.15 4.58 6.55
C CYS A 34 3.70 4.46 8.01
N HIS A 35 2.55 3.82 8.28
CA HIS A 35 2.00 3.62 9.63
C HIS A 35 1.75 4.89 10.46
N ASN A 36 1.97 6.07 9.87
CA ASN A 36 1.62 7.35 10.47
C ASN A 36 0.10 7.59 10.42
N ILE A 37 -0.41 8.30 11.42
CA ILE A 37 -1.83 8.64 11.56
C ILE A 37 -2.13 9.99 10.90
N PHE A 38 -3.18 10.03 10.09
CA PHE A 38 -3.63 11.23 9.39
C PHE A 38 -5.14 11.44 9.59
N LYS A 39 -5.56 12.71 9.56
CA LYS A 39 -6.98 13.05 9.50
C LYS A 39 -7.48 12.92 8.08
N SER A 40 -8.41 12.00 7.87
CA SER A 40 -9.07 11.78 6.58
C SER A 40 -10.54 11.46 6.80
N ASN A 41 -11.38 11.86 5.86
CA ASN A 41 -12.79 11.49 5.83
C ASN A 41 -13.08 10.41 4.78
N VAL A 42 -12.06 9.76 4.22
CA VAL A 42 -12.23 8.73 3.18
C VAL A 42 -11.37 7.49 3.45
N THR A 43 -11.99 6.33 3.22
CA THR A 43 -11.35 5.00 3.20
C THR A 43 -12.09 4.13 2.19
N CYS A 44 -11.59 2.94 1.85
CA CYS A 44 -12.42 1.94 1.18
C CYS A 44 -13.19 1.07 2.18
N LEU A 45 -14.13 0.24 1.69
CA LEU A 45 -14.90 -0.71 2.50
C LEU A 45 -14.02 -1.66 3.35
N GLU A 46 -12.81 -1.96 2.88
CA GLU A 46 -11.83 -2.80 3.59
C GLU A 46 -10.92 -2.01 4.54
N GLY A 47 -11.17 -0.71 4.72
CA GLY A 47 -10.41 0.12 5.67
C GLY A 47 -9.06 0.64 5.17
N HIS A 48 -8.72 0.46 3.89
CA HIS A 48 -7.44 0.95 3.37
C HIS A 48 -7.41 2.48 3.26
N TYR A 49 -6.37 3.07 3.84
CA TYR A 49 -6.00 4.48 3.66
C TYR A 49 -4.52 4.60 3.28
N VAL A 50 -4.21 5.48 2.34
CA VAL A 50 -2.85 5.80 1.89
C VAL A 50 -2.70 7.32 1.87
N CYS A 51 -1.74 7.86 2.61
CA CYS A 51 -1.50 9.31 2.64
C CYS A 51 -0.92 9.82 1.32
N ASP A 52 -1.09 11.11 1.03
CA ASP A 52 -0.65 11.74 -0.23
C ASP A 52 0.84 11.51 -0.53
N ALA A 53 1.68 11.55 0.51
CA ALA A 53 3.11 11.30 0.38
C ALA A 53 3.37 9.89 -0.16
N CYS A 54 2.85 8.85 0.50
CA CYS A 54 3.01 7.47 0.07
C CYS A 54 2.33 7.18 -1.28
N HIS A 55 1.20 7.83 -1.55
CA HIS A 55 0.46 7.70 -2.81
C HIS A 55 1.27 8.20 -4.01
N SER A 56 2.10 9.23 -3.80
CA SER A 56 2.91 9.86 -4.86
C SER A 56 4.25 9.15 -5.14
N LEU A 57 4.66 8.21 -4.30
CA LEU A 57 5.96 7.54 -4.42
C LEU A 57 5.98 6.56 -5.60
N ASP A 58 7.14 6.51 -6.28
CA ASP A 58 7.46 5.40 -7.15
C ASP A 58 7.72 4.12 -6.34
N ALA A 59 7.95 3.01 -7.01
CA ALA A 59 8.12 1.72 -6.34
C ALA A 59 9.32 1.69 -5.38
N ILE A 60 10.46 2.27 -5.77
CA ILE A 60 11.70 2.20 -4.97
C ILE A 60 11.55 3.08 -3.74
N GLY A 61 11.07 4.32 -3.92
CA GLY A 61 10.80 5.24 -2.82
C GLY A 61 9.76 4.68 -1.85
N LEU A 62 8.71 4.02 -2.36
CA LEU A 62 7.71 3.37 -1.52
C LEU A 62 8.29 2.22 -0.69
N ILE A 63 9.10 1.35 -1.31
CA ILE A 63 9.76 0.23 -0.61
C ILE A 63 10.69 0.76 0.48
N GLU A 64 11.53 1.75 0.16
CA GLU A 64 12.45 2.34 1.14
C GLU A 64 11.69 2.98 2.31
N ASN A 65 10.70 3.82 2.01
CA ASN A 65 9.92 4.50 3.04
C ASN A 65 9.16 3.50 3.92
N TYR A 66 8.54 2.49 3.33
CA TYR A 66 7.85 1.43 4.07
C TYR A 66 8.80 0.71 5.04
N CYS A 67 9.96 0.23 4.57
CA CYS A 67 10.90 -0.50 5.41
C CYS A 67 11.52 0.36 6.52
N ARG A 68 11.61 1.68 6.34
CA ARG A 68 12.11 2.60 7.37
C ARG A 68 11.10 2.87 8.49
N GLU A 69 9.82 2.92 8.15
CA GLU A 69 8.75 3.36 9.06
C GLU A 69 8.01 2.18 9.72
N THR A 70 8.02 1.00 9.11
CA THR A 70 7.33 -0.18 9.63
C THR A 70 8.07 -0.82 10.81
N ASP A 71 7.33 -1.32 11.79
CA ASP A 71 7.82 -2.12 12.90
C ASP A 71 7.65 -3.64 12.66
N LYS A 72 7.12 -4.02 11.49
CA LYS A 72 6.93 -5.43 11.12
C LYS A 72 8.27 -6.14 10.95
N THR A 73 8.33 -7.37 11.46
CA THR A 73 9.51 -8.25 11.34
C THR A 73 9.27 -9.46 10.45
N ASN A 74 8.06 -9.64 9.92
CA ASN A 74 7.75 -10.74 9.02
C ASN A 74 7.95 -10.29 7.55
N PRO A 75 9.05 -10.70 6.89
CA PRO A 75 9.36 -10.27 5.52
C PRO A 75 8.28 -10.67 4.51
N MET A 76 7.56 -11.79 4.74
CA MET A 76 6.50 -12.21 3.84
C MET A 76 5.29 -11.29 3.91
N GLU A 77 4.89 -10.88 5.11
CA GLU A 77 3.77 -9.93 5.29
C GLU A 77 4.10 -8.59 4.66
N MET A 78 5.30 -8.06 4.96
CA MET A 78 5.81 -6.82 4.38
C MET A 78 5.83 -6.85 2.85
N ALA A 79 6.35 -7.94 2.27
CA ALA A 79 6.39 -8.11 0.82
C ALA A 79 4.98 -8.14 0.22
N ILE A 80 4.05 -8.87 0.84
CA ILE A 80 2.66 -8.98 0.36
C ILE A 80 1.95 -7.62 0.40
N GLU A 81 2.17 -6.82 1.43
CA GLU A 81 1.64 -5.46 1.54
C GLU A 81 2.20 -4.55 0.44
N LEU A 82 3.53 -4.49 0.28
CA LEU A 82 4.18 -3.71 -0.76
C LEU A 82 3.73 -4.12 -2.16
N MET A 83 3.61 -5.41 -2.44
CA MET A 83 3.12 -5.94 -3.72
C MET A 83 1.64 -5.59 -4.00
N LYS A 84 0.89 -4.99 -3.05
CA LYS A 84 -0.43 -4.39 -3.31
C LYS A 84 -0.37 -2.99 -3.90
N SER A 85 0.79 -2.34 -3.88
CA SER A 85 0.96 -1.07 -4.57
C SER A 85 0.83 -1.23 -6.09
N PRO A 86 0.06 -0.36 -6.79
CA PRO A 86 0.04 -0.32 -8.25
C PRO A 86 1.39 0.11 -8.85
N SER A 87 2.32 0.66 -8.05
CA SER A 87 3.68 0.98 -8.47
C SER A 87 4.55 -0.28 -8.63
N ILE A 88 4.19 -1.41 -8.01
CA ILE A 88 4.95 -2.66 -8.06
C ILE A 88 4.23 -3.65 -8.99
N ASN A 89 4.82 -3.92 -10.16
CA ASN A 89 4.22 -4.83 -11.14
C ASN A 89 4.52 -6.29 -10.76
N MET A 90 3.58 -7.22 -10.95
CA MET A 90 3.74 -8.64 -10.55
C MET A 90 5.01 -9.33 -11.10
N HIS A 91 5.47 -8.92 -12.29
CA HIS A 91 6.69 -9.44 -12.93
C HIS A 91 7.68 -8.32 -13.26
N GLY A 92 7.64 -7.21 -12.53
CA GLY A 92 8.49 -6.06 -12.79
C GLY A 92 9.86 -6.14 -12.11
N PRO A 93 10.81 -5.27 -12.51
CA PRO A 93 12.16 -5.24 -11.94
C PRO A 93 12.18 -4.77 -10.48
N GLU A 94 11.09 -4.18 -9.99
CA GLU A 94 10.99 -3.65 -8.62
C GLU A 94 11.18 -4.75 -7.57
N HIS A 95 10.84 -6.00 -7.90
CA HIS A 95 11.02 -7.16 -7.03
C HIS A 95 12.49 -7.42 -6.68
N HIS A 96 13.43 -7.05 -7.55
CA HIS A 96 14.86 -7.20 -7.26
C HIS A 96 15.32 -6.27 -6.13
N PHE A 97 14.59 -5.17 -5.88
CA PHE A 97 14.83 -4.27 -4.76
C PHE A 97 13.96 -4.62 -3.54
N LEU A 98 12.70 -4.97 -3.76
CA LEU A 98 11.74 -5.32 -2.70
C LEU A 98 12.23 -6.52 -1.88
N VAL A 99 12.61 -7.62 -2.53
CA VAL A 99 12.97 -8.88 -1.84
C VAL A 99 14.11 -8.69 -0.83
N PRO A 100 15.26 -8.09 -1.19
CA PRO A 100 16.31 -7.86 -0.19
C PRO A 100 15.91 -6.81 0.85
N ALA A 101 15.12 -5.79 0.49
CA ALA A 101 14.75 -4.71 1.42
C ALA A 101 13.88 -5.17 2.59
N VAL A 102 13.00 -6.15 2.40
CA VAL A 102 12.14 -6.68 3.48
C VAL A 102 12.84 -7.71 4.37
N LEU A 103 14.03 -8.20 3.98
CA LEU A 103 14.78 -9.23 4.69
C LEU A 103 15.83 -8.67 5.67
N LEU A 104 16.06 -7.35 5.66
CA LEU A 104 17.02 -6.64 6.49
C LEU A 104 16.34 -5.99 7.69
#